data_AF-A0AA35U348-F1
#
_entry.id   AF-A0AA35U348-F1
#
_cell.length_a   1.000
_cell.length_b   1.000
_cell.length_c   1.000
_cell.angle_alpha   90.00
_cell.angle_beta   90.00
_cell.angle_gamma   90.00
#
_symmetry.space_group_name_H-M   'P 1'
#
loop_
_entity.id
_entity.type
_entity.pdbx_description
1 polymer ?
#
loop_
_entity_poly.entity_id
_entity_poly.type
_entity_poly.pdbx_seq_one_letter_code
_entity_poly.pdbx_strand_id
1 'polypeptide(L)'
;MQLISIFRVLVSAVLRESTPVKLHWFNNFLTGRKSKDYVWKVARYTSAAPFFFSPRDNYLDGGLLANNPSLHALSTIQDHLRSEGTGTGVSLLVSVGAGLNPPKAYQGMEISNILEYILKHGRFLQFMVDVAVEGHAEACEETCRSMCREQGIGYVRLSPSLGSEVDSGETDDTKLLDMMLTTRKYMVNSGHHQLNILRDFF
;
A
#
# COMPACT_ATOMS: atom_id res chain seq x y z
N MET A 1 -13.21 7.36 -22.15
CA MET A 1 -12.60 6.03 -21.90
C MET A 1 -11.22 5.85 -22.57
N GLN A 2 -10.59 6.90 -23.12
CA GLN A 2 -9.26 6.85 -23.76
C GLN A 2 -8.06 6.93 -22.78
N LEU A 3 -8.24 7.44 -21.55
CA LEU A 3 -7.13 7.60 -20.58
C LEU A 3 -6.56 6.26 -20.08
N ILE A 4 -7.38 5.20 -20.02
CA ILE A 4 -6.97 3.88 -19.49
C ILE A 4 -6.02 3.16 -20.44
N SER A 5 -5.96 3.52 -21.73
CA SER A 5 -5.02 2.89 -22.67
C SER A 5 -3.62 3.50 -22.65
N ILE A 6 -3.43 4.67 -22.03
CA ILE A 6 -2.15 5.40 -22.01
C ILE A 6 -1.25 4.85 -20.90
N PHE A 7 -1.80 4.58 -19.72
CA PHE A 7 -1.04 4.11 -18.56
C PHE A 7 -1.24 2.61 -18.34
N ARG A 8 -0.14 1.91 -18.03
CA ARG A 8 -0.16 0.54 -17.53
C ARG A 8 -0.57 0.57 -16.05
N VAL A 9 -1.67 -0.08 -15.71
CA VAL A 9 -2.26 -0.08 -14.36
C VAL A 9 -2.24 -1.48 -13.78
N LEU A 10 -1.90 -1.57 -12.49
CA LEU A 10 -1.86 -2.79 -11.69
C LEU A 10 -2.57 -2.52 -10.36
N VAL A 11 -3.55 -3.35 -9.99
CA VAL A 11 -4.37 -3.19 -8.77
C VAL A 11 -4.42 -4.51 -8.01
N SER A 12 -4.11 -4.48 -6.71
CA SER A 12 -4.09 -5.67 -5.85
C SER A 12 -5.48 -6.02 -5.31
N ALA A 13 -5.74 -7.31 -5.15
CA ALA A 13 -6.83 -7.83 -4.35
C ALA A 13 -6.42 -9.21 -3.80
N VAL A 14 -7.12 -9.73 -2.80
CA VAL A 14 -6.84 -11.07 -2.27
C VAL A 14 -7.96 -12.03 -2.66
N LEU A 15 -7.61 -13.14 -3.31
CA LEU A 15 -8.58 -14.16 -3.73
C LEU A 15 -8.91 -15.08 -2.55
N ARG A 16 -10.19 -15.14 -2.17
CA ARG A 16 -10.68 -15.93 -1.04
C ARG A 16 -10.72 -17.43 -1.30
N GLU A 17 -10.92 -17.85 -2.55
CA GLU A 17 -11.12 -19.26 -2.92
C GLU A 17 -9.85 -20.13 -2.82
N SER A 18 -8.68 -19.51 -2.66
CA SER A 18 -7.42 -20.23 -2.51
C SER A 18 -7.00 -20.29 -1.04
N THR A 19 -6.68 -21.50 -0.54
CA THR A 19 -5.86 -21.68 0.67
C THR A 19 -4.52 -22.32 0.26
N PRO A 20 -3.37 -21.65 0.49
CA PRO A 20 -3.21 -20.34 1.11
C PRO A 20 -3.84 -19.22 0.26
N VAL A 21 -4.28 -18.14 0.91
CA VAL A 21 -4.79 -16.95 0.22
C VAL A 21 -3.73 -16.37 -0.70
N LYS A 22 -4.13 -15.93 -1.89
CA LYS A 22 -3.20 -15.45 -2.92
C LYS A 22 -3.52 -14.01 -3.30
N LEU A 23 -2.45 -13.25 -3.51
CA LEU A 23 -2.53 -11.94 -4.13
C LEU A 23 -2.94 -12.11 -5.60
N HIS A 24 -3.99 -11.40 -5.99
CA HIS A 24 -4.48 -11.30 -7.35
C HIS A 24 -4.21 -9.90 -7.90
N TRP A 25 -3.82 -9.84 -9.17
CA TRP A 25 -3.49 -8.59 -9.85
C TRP A 25 -4.48 -8.30 -10.97
N PHE A 26 -5.30 -7.27 -10.76
CA PHE A 26 -6.06 -6.68 -11.85
C PHE A 26 -5.16 -5.74 -12.66
N ASN A 27 -5.18 -5.86 -14.00
CA ASN A 27 -4.26 -5.11 -14.85
C ASN A 27 -4.80 -4.94 -16.28
N ASN A 28 -4.25 -3.97 -17.03
CA ASN A 28 -4.58 -3.73 -18.44
C ASN A 28 -3.46 -4.11 -19.43
N PHE A 29 -2.30 -4.57 -18.96
CA PHE A 29 -1.10 -4.70 -19.80
C PHE A 29 -0.44 -6.09 -19.80
N LEU A 30 -0.60 -6.90 -18.74
CA LEU A 30 0.04 -8.22 -18.66
C LEU A 30 -0.56 -9.18 -19.70
N THR A 31 0.22 -9.53 -20.71
CA THR A 31 -0.19 -10.40 -21.82
C THR A 31 -0.74 -11.74 -21.31
N GLY A 32 -1.92 -12.14 -21.81
CA GLY A 32 -2.62 -13.36 -21.37
C GLY A 32 -3.28 -13.29 -19.99
N ARG A 33 -3.06 -12.23 -19.21
CA ARG A 33 -3.63 -12.04 -17.86
C ARG A 33 -4.36 -10.70 -17.69
N LYS A 34 -4.71 -10.03 -18.80
CA LYS A 34 -5.45 -8.77 -18.77
C LYS A 34 -6.81 -8.98 -18.13
N SER A 35 -7.17 -8.10 -17.20
CA SER A 35 -8.46 -8.11 -16.54
C SER A 35 -9.58 -7.72 -17.49
N LYS A 36 -10.71 -8.41 -17.36
CA LYS A 36 -11.94 -8.13 -18.12
C LYS A 36 -13.01 -7.46 -17.26
N ASP A 37 -12.74 -7.26 -15.98
CA ASP A 37 -13.64 -6.64 -15.03
C ASP A 37 -13.78 -5.13 -15.25
N TYR A 38 -14.95 -4.61 -14.87
CA TYR A 38 -15.19 -3.17 -14.86
C TYR A 38 -14.33 -2.48 -13.80
N VAL A 39 -13.84 -1.27 -14.11
CA VAL A 39 -12.99 -0.48 -13.20
C VAL A 39 -13.63 -0.30 -11.82
N TRP A 40 -14.94 -0.03 -11.76
CA TRP A 40 -15.64 0.15 -10.48
C TRP A 40 -15.68 -1.14 -9.64
N LYS A 41 -15.71 -2.31 -10.28
CA LYS A 41 -15.64 -3.61 -9.57
C LYS A 41 -14.26 -3.80 -8.97
N VAL A 42 -13.22 -3.61 -9.78
CA VAL A 42 -11.82 -3.69 -9.33
C VAL A 42 -11.57 -2.74 -8.17
N ALA A 43 -12.02 -1.48 -8.27
CA ALA A 43 -11.94 -0.50 -7.20
C ALA A 43 -12.65 -0.97 -5.92
N ARG A 44 -13.83 -1.58 -6.03
CA ARG A 44 -14.55 -2.12 -4.87
C ARG A 44 -13.87 -3.33 -4.24
N TYR A 45 -13.21 -4.17 -5.04
CA TYR A 45 -12.50 -5.37 -4.57
C TYR A 45 -11.23 -4.99 -3.80
N THR A 46 -10.41 -4.10 -4.36
CA THR A 46 -9.15 -3.68 -3.73
C THR A 46 -9.37 -2.97 -2.41
N SER A 47 -10.52 -2.33 -2.20
CA SER A 47 -10.85 -1.55 -0.99
C SER A 47 -11.81 -2.29 -0.05
N ALA A 48 -12.00 -3.61 -0.23
CA ALA A 48 -12.94 -4.41 0.56
C ALA A 48 -12.36 -4.79 1.93
N ALA A 49 -11.92 -3.80 2.71
CA ALA A 49 -11.28 -3.98 4.01
C ALA A 49 -12.15 -4.86 4.92
N PRO A 50 -11.58 -5.92 5.53
CA PRO A 50 -12.28 -6.70 6.54
C PRO A 50 -12.84 -5.79 7.65
N PHE A 51 -13.94 -6.20 8.26
CA PHE A 51 -14.65 -5.45 9.31
C PHE A 51 -15.38 -4.18 8.86
N PHE A 52 -14.93 -3.52 7.79
CA PHE A 52 -15.60 -2.35 7.22
C PHE A 52 -16.56 -2.71 6.08
N PHE A 53 -16.16 -3.64 5.21
CA PHE A 53 -16.89 -3.94 4.00
C PHE A 53 -17.08 -5.44 3.79
N SER A 54 -18.28 -5.83 3.33
CA SER A 54 -18.53 -7.21 2.91
C SER A 54 -17.69 -7.54 1.67
N PRO A 55 -17.07 -8.75 1.62
CA PRO A 55 -16.42 -9.25 0.41
C PRO A 55 -17.39 -9.33 -0.77
N ARG A 56 -16.87 -9.20 -1.99
CA ARG A 56 -17.67 -9.31 -3.21
C ARG A 56 -16.93 -10.12 -4.27
N ASP A 57 -17.66 -10.97 -5.00
CA ASP A 57 -17.15 -11.75 -6.13
C ASP A 57 -15.86 -12.54 -5.76
N ASN A 58 -15.80 -12.99 -4.51
CA ASN A 58 -14.69 -13.74 -3.88
C ASN A 58 -13.35 -13.01 -3.73
N TYR A 59 -13.36 -11.68 -3.80
CA TYR A 59 -12.21 -10.84 -3.50
C TYR A 59 -12.32 -10.14 -2.14
N LEU A 60 -11.17 -10.02 -1.49
CA LEU A 60 -10.91 -9.24 -0.29
C LEU A 60 -9.94 -8.10 -0.60
N ASP A 61 -9.84 -7.15 0.34
CA ASP A 61 -8.91 -6.02 0.26
C ASP A 61 -7.48 -6.45 -0.11
N GLY A 62 -6.86 -5.70 -1.03
CA GLY A 62 -5.47 -5.92 -1.42
C GLY A 62 -4.49 -5.66 -0.28
N GLY A 63 -4.86 -4.80 0.67
CA GLY A 63 -4.11 -4.43 1.86
C GLY A 63 -3.81 -5.61 2.79
N LEU A 64 -4.60 -6.69 2.75
CA LEU A 64 -4.33 -7.87 3.57
C LEU A 64 -2.99 -8.55 3.26
N LEU A 65 -2.54 -8.49 2.00
CA LEU A 65 -1.27 -9.08 1.56
C LEU A 65 -0.31 -8.07 0.90
N ALA A 66 -0.81 -6.91 0.45
CA ALA A 66 -0.04 -5.95 -0.31
C ALA A 66 -0.44 -4.50 0.03
N ASN A 67 -0.50 -4.18 1.33
CA ASN A 67 -0.75 -2.82 1.82
C ASN A 67 0.29 -1.79 1.32
N ASN A 68 1.52 -2.26 1.13
CA ASN A 68 2.51 -1.58 0.32
C ASN A 68 2.78 -2.42 -0.93
N PRO A 69 2.15 -2.13 -2.09
CA PRO A 69 2.29 -2.97 -3.27
C PRO A 69 3.65 -2.82 -3.96
N SER A 70 4.52 -1.90 -3.52
CA SER A 70 5.76 -1.52 -4.22
C SER A 70 6.64 -2.71 -4.59
N LEU A 71 6.93 -3.60 -3.64
CA LEU A 71 7.78 -4.76 -3.85
C LEU A 71 7.15 -5.75 -4.84
N HIS A 72 5.90 -6.13 -4.58
CA HIS A 72 5.19 -7.11 -5.41
C HIS A 72 4.91 -6.58 -6.83
N ALA A 73 4.60 -5.29 -6.95
CA ALA A 73 4.39 -4.62 -8.23
C ALA A 73 5.69 -4.54 -9.02
N LEU A 74 6.82 -4.14 -8.39
CA LEU A 74 8.13 -4.08 -9.03
C LEU A 74 8.52 -5.44 -9.61
N SER A 75 8.42 -6.51 -8.80
CA SER A 75 8.69 -7.88 -9.25
C SER A 75 7.80 -8.27 -10.43
N THR A 76 6.49 -8.04 -10.34
CA THR A 76 5.53 -8.39 -11.41
C THR A 76 5.83 -7.65 -12.71
N ILE A 77 6.14 -6.35 -12.61
CA ILE A 77 6.45 -5.49 -13.76
C ILE A 77 7.76 -5.92 -14.41
N GLN A 78 8.80 -6.18 -13.62
CA GLN A 78 10.09 -6.62 -14.14
C GLN A 78 10.02 -7.96 -14.85
N ASP A 79 9.31 -8.93 -14.28
CA ASP A 79 9.12 -10.24 -14.92
C ASP A 79 8.38 -10.10 -16.25
N HIS A 80 7.38 -9.22 -16.30
CA HIS A 80 6.69 -8.90 -17.53
C HIS A 80 7.62 -8.24 -18.57
N LEU A 81 8.37 -7.21 -18.20
CA LEU A 81 9.30 -6.52 -19.11
C LEU A 81 10.39 -7.45 -19.66
N ARG A 82 10.90 -8.37 -18.83
CA ARG A 82 11.81 -9.45 -19.24
C ARG A 82 11.14 -10.40 -20.23
N SER A 83 9.90 -10.80 -19.98
CA SER A 83 9.14 -11.69 -20.88
C SER A 83 8.82 -11.05 -22.24
N GLU A 84 8.60 -9.73 -22.28
CA GLU A 84 8.39 -8.99 -23.53
C GLU A 84 9.69 -8.76 -24.32
N GLY A 85 10.86 -9.09 -23.76
CA GLY A 85 12.16 -8.91 -24.42
C GLY A 85 12.53 -7.44 -24.65
N THR A 86 11.86 -6.51 -23.97
CA THR A 86 12.02 -5.06 -24.20
C THR A 86 13.39 -4.52 -23.81
N GLY A 87 14.15 -5.24 -22.96
CA GLY A 87 15.45 -4.80 -22.44
C GLY A 87 15.38 -3.57 -21.52
N THR A 88 14.20 -2.94 -21.40
CA THR A 88 13.96 -1.77 -20.57
C THR A 88 13.50 -2.22 -19.18
N GLY A 89 14.24 -1.80 -18.14
CA GLY A 89 13.86 -1.98 -16.75
C GLY A 89 13.13 -0.78 -16.17
N VAL A 90 12.60 -0.93 -14.96
CA VAL A 90 12.10 0.21 -14.18
C VAL A 90 13.29 1.05 -13.72
N SER A 91 13.37 2.32 -14.09
CA SER A 91 14.47 3.21 -13.67
C SER A 91 14.20 3.93 -12.35
N LEU A 92 12.92 4.16 -12.03
CA LEU A 92 12.48 4.92 -10.87
C LEU A 92 11.19 4.30 -10.32
N LEU A 93 11.14 4.12 -9.00
CA LEU A 93 9.97 3.69 -8.26
C LEU A 93 9.61 4.75 -7.22
N VAL A 94 8.43 5.34 -7.38
CA VAL A 94 7.87 6.29 -6.42
C VAL A 94 6.72 5.63 -5.68
N SER A 95 6.87 5.51 -4.37
CA SER A 95 5.91 4.92 -3.45
C SER A 95 5.28 6.01 -2.61
N VAL A 96 3.95 6.09 -2.61
CA VAL A 96 3.19 7.08 -1.84
C VAL A 96 2.38 6.36 -0.77
N GLY A 97 2.61 6.71 0.49
CA GLY A 97 1.86 6.20 1.64
C GLY A 97 0.72 7.13 2.03
N ALA A 98 -0.24 6.60 2.79
CA ALA A 98 -1.35 7.36 3.35
C ALA A 98 -0.99 8.12 4.65
N GLY A 99 0.30 8.14 5.02
CA GLY A 99 0.78 8.66 6.30
C GLY A 99 1.11 7.54 7.29
N LEU A 100 1.95 7.88 8.26
CA LEU A 100 2.32 7.01 9.37
C LEU A 100 1.68 7.56 10.64
N ASN A 101 0.80 6.78 11.26
CA ASN A 101 0.25 7.15 12.56
C ASN A 101 1.37 7.24 13.59
N PRO A 102 1.27 8.15 14.57
CA PRO A 102 2.25 8.24 15.64
C PRO A 102 2.31 6.90 16.39
N PRO A 103 3.49 6.49 16.89
CA PRO A 103 3.61 5.26 17.66
C PRO A 103 2.60 5.28 18.80
N LYS A 104 1.74 4.25 18.85
CA LYS A 104 0.76 4.13 19.94
C LYS A 104 1.51 4.15 21.27
N ALA A 105 0.99 4.90 22.25
CA ALA A 105 1.56 5.10 23.57
C ALA A 105 1.47 3.84 24.47
N TYR A 106 1.85 2.68 23.93
CA TYR A 106 2.08 1.46 24.69
C TYR A 106 3.44 1.45 25.40
N GLN A 107 4.23 2.53 25.24
CA GLN A 107 5.48 2.72 25.96
C GLN A 107 5.23 2.62 27.48
N GLY A 108 5.79 1.59 28.11
CA GLY A 108 5.70 1.34 29.55
C GLY A 108 4.55 0.45 29.99
N MET A 109 3.71 -0.08 29.09
CA MET A 109 2.71 -1.09 29.41
C MET A 109 3.21 -2.50 29.08
N GLU A 110 3.04 -3.43 30.02
CA GLU A 110 3.20 -4.86 29.76
C GLU A 110 2.28 -5.32 28.63
N ILE A 111 2.79 -6.17 27.74
CA ILE A 111 2.05 -6.72 26.58
C ILE A 111 0.74 -7.40 27.05
N SER A 112 0.76 -8.03 28.23
CA SER A 112 -0.40 -8.67 28.86
C SER A 112 -1.55 -7.69 29.16
N ASN A 113 -1.25 -6.48 29.64
CA ASN A 113 -2.28 -5.47 29.97
C ASN A 113 -2.92 -4.89 28.71
N ILE A 114 -2.14 -4.75 27.63
CA ILE A 114 -2.63 -4.30 26.32
C ILE A 114 -3.55 -5.36 25.72
N LEU A 115 -3.12 -6.63 25.75
CA LEU A 115 -3.92 -7.77 25.34
C LEU A 115 -5.21 -7.87 26.14
N GLU A 116 -5.15 -7.74 27.47
CA GLU A 116 -6.34 -7.81 28.33
C GLU A 116 -7.33 -6.69 28.00
N TYR A 117 -6.85 -5.46 27.80
CA TYR A 117 -7.68 -4.34 27.37
C TYR A 117 -8.35 -4.61 26.01
N ILE A 118 -7.58 -5.07 25.03
CA ILE A 118 -8.08 -5.35 23.68
C ILE A 118 -9.09 -6.50 23.67
N LEU A 119 -8.83 -7.57 24.44
CA LEU A 119 -9.72 -8.72 24.61
C LEU A 119 -11.03 -8.30 25.29
N LYS A 120 -10.97 -7.49 26.35
CA LYS A 120 -12.17 -6.95 27.04
C LYS A 120 -13.07 -6.13 26.13
N HIS A 121 -12.50 -5.44 25.15
CA HIS A 121 -13.25 -4.63 24.19
C HIS A 121 -13.59 -5.37 22.88
N GLY A 122 -13.29 -6.68 22.78
CA GLY A 122 -13.62 -7.49 21.60
C GLY A 122 -12.86 -7.08 20.32
N ARG A 123 -11.79 -6.27 20.43
CA ARG A 123 -11.04 -5.73 19.28
C ARG A 123 -9.81 -6.55 18.91
N PHE A 124 -9.63 -7.73 19.52
CA PHE A 124 -8.42 -8.55 19.35
C PHE A 124 -8.16 -8.94 17.91
N LEU A 125 -9.20 -9.36 17.18
CA LEU A 125 -9.02 -9.80 15.80
C LEU A 125 -8.63 -8.63 14.88
N GLN A 126 -9.26 -7.45 15.03
CA GLN A 126 -8.89 -6.23 14.29
C GLN A 126 -7.44 -5.85 14.58
N PHE A 127 -7.04 -5.82 15.84
CA PHE A 127 -5.68 -5.49 16.25
C PHE A 127 -4.64 -6.43 15.61
N MET A 128 -4.91 -7.74 15.58
CA MET A 128 -4.01 -8.70 14.93
C MET A 128 -3.90 -8.47 13.42
N VAL A 129 -5.00 -8.10 12.76
CA VAL A 129 -4.98 -7.73 11.33
C VAL A 129 -4.16 -6.47 11.12
N ASP A 130 -4.39 -5.42 11.90
CA ASP A 130 -3.67 -4.15 11.79
C ASP A 130 -2.16 -4.35 11.96
N VAL A 131 -1.74 -5.07 13.02
CA VAL A 131 -0.33 -5.39 13.28
C VAL A 131 0.30 -6.18 12.13
N ALA A 132 -0.40 -7.17 11.59
CA ALA A 132 0.10 -7.97 10.48
C ALA A 132 0.25 -7.14 9.19
N VAL A 133 -0.74 -6.30 8.89
CA VAL A 133 -0.80 -5.48 7.68
C VAL A 133 0.21 -4.34 7.72
N GLU A 134 0.33 -3.65 8.86
CA GLU A 134 1.31 -2.57 9.06
C GLU A 134 2.75 -3.12 9.06
N GLY A 135 3.01 -4.18 9.82
CA GLY A 135 4.33 -4.80 9.88
C GLY A 135 4.79 -5.34 8.52
N HIS A 136 3.87 -5.95 7.75
CA HIS A 136 4.17 -6.38 6.39
C HIS A 136 4.50 -5.20 5.46
N ALA A 137 3.78 -4.09 5.58
CA ALA A 137 4.01 -2.90 4.75
C ALA A 137 5.40 -2.29 4.99
N GLU A 138 5.83 -2.22 6.24
CA GLU A 138 7.16 -1.75 6.65
C GLU A 138 8.27 -2.67 6.14
N ALA A 139 8.16 -3.98 6.37
CA ALA A 139 9.13 -4.96 5.88
C ALA A 139 9.25 -4.94 4.34
N CYS A 140 8.12 -4.77 3.63
CA CYS A 140 8.11 -4.61 2.18
C CYS A 140 8.82 -3.33 1.74
N GLU A 141 8.69 -2.24 2.48
CA GLU A 141 9.37 -0.99 2.16
C GLU A 141 10.90 -1.16 2.22
N GLU A 142 11.42 -1.70 3.33
CA GLU A 142 12.87 -1.90 3.50
C GLU A 142 13.44 -2.83 2.44
N THR A 143 12.76 -3.96 2.21
CA THR A 143 13.16 -4.94 1.19
C THR A 143 13.13 -4.34 -0.22
N CYS A 144 12.06 -3.58 -0.54
CA CYS A 144 11.93 -2.91 -1.83
C CYS A 144 13.03 -1.88 -2.05
N ARG A 145 13.37 -1.10 -1.02
CA ARG A 145 14.46 -0.12 -1.07
C ARG A 145 15.81 -0.78 -1.31
N SER A 146 16.11 -1.88 -0.62
CA SER A 146 17.36 -2.65 -0.84
C SER A 146 17.42 -3.20 -2.27
N MET A 147 16.34 -3.81 -2.74
CA MET A 147 16.25 -4.36 -4.09
C MET A 147 16.40 -3.28 -5.17
N CYS A 148 15.78 -2.11 -4.99
CA CYS A 148 15.94 -1.00 -5.91
C CYS A 148 17.40 -0.53 -5.96
N ARG A 149 18.06 -0.42 -4.79
CA ARG A 149 19.47 -0.03 -4.71
C ARG A 149 20.40 -1.02 -5.43
N GLU A 150 20.17 -2.31 -5.27
CA GLU A 150 20.95 -3.37 -5.94
C GLU A 150 20.80 -3.32 -7.46
N GLN A 151 19.60 -2.99 -7.95
CA GLN A 151 19.29 -2.97 -9.38
C GLN A 151 19.51 -1.59 -10.03
N GLY A 152 20.04 -0.61 -9.30
CA GLY A 152 20.26 0.74 -9.81
C GLY A 152 18.97 1.52 -10.10
N ILE A 153 17.87 1.17 -9.41
CA ILE A 153 16.56 1.81 -9.55
C ILE A 153 16.46 2.92 -8.51
N GLY A 154 16.13 4.14 -8.95
CA GLY A 154 15.80 5.23 -8.03
C GLY A 154 14.60 4.86 -7.18
N TYR A 155 14.67 5.05 -5.86
CA TYR A 155 13.55 4.74 -4.96
C TYR A 155 13.19 5.95 -4.10
N VAL A 156 11.93 6.39 -4.21
CA VAL A 156 11.39 7.51 -3.43
C VAL A 156 10.16 7.03 -2.68
N ARG A 157 10.12 7.24 -1.36
CA ARG A 157 8.97 6.93 -0.50
C ARG A 157 8.47 8.20 0.17
N LEU A 158 7.28 8.63 -0.22
CA LEU A 158 6.58 9.78 0.35
C LEU A 158 5.52 9.28 1.33
N SER A 159 5.80 9.37 2.63
CA SER A 159 4.86 8.99 3.68
C SER A 159 5.08 9.87 4.91
N PRO A 160 4.24 10.90 5.16
CA PRO A 160 4.42 11.82 6.27
C PRO A 160 4.10 11.14 7.62
N SER A 161 4.87 11.45 8.66
CA SER A 161 4.50 11.12 10.04
C SER A 161 3.39 12.07 10.51
N LEU A 162 2.26 11.51 10.92
CA LEU A 162 1.09 12.26 11.38
C LEU A 162 1.24 12.66 12.85
N GLY A 163 0.67 13.81 13.22
CA GLY A 163 0.69 14.32 14.61
C GLY A 163 -0.31 13.63 15.53
N SER A 164 -1.40 13.10 14.96
CA SER A 164 -2.46 12.38 15.66
C SER A 164 -2.84 11.11 14.90
N GLU A 165 -3.41 10.13 15.61
CA GLU A 165 -3.96 8.93 14.98
C GLU A 165 -5.17 9.29 14.10
N VAL A 166 -5.12 8.86 12.84
CA VAL A 166 -6.21 8.97 11.86
C VAL A 166 -6.62 7.55 11.48
N ASP A 167 -7.89 7.22 11.74
CA ASP A 167 -8.44 5.92 11.37
C ASP A 167 -8.80 5.88 9.88
N SER A 168 -8.77 4.69 9.30
CA SER A 168 -9.15 4.41 7.92
C SER A 168 -10.59 4.81 7.56
N GLY A 169 -11.49 4.85 8.55
CA GLY A 169 -12.87 5.31 8.42
C GLY A 169 -13.12 6.74 8.93
N GLU A 170 -12.09 7.56 9.10
CA GLU A 170 -12.22 8.91 9.65
C GLU A 170 -13.08 9.81 8.76
N THR A 171 -13.99 10.58 9.39
CA THR A 171 -14.93 11.49 8.71
C THR A 171 -14.92 12.90 9.30
N ASP A 172 -14.14 13.15 10.37
CA ASP A 172 -13.94 14.48 10.92
C ASP A 172 -13.04 15.33 10.00
N ASP A 173 -13.66 16.29 9.32
CA ASP A 173 -13.00 17.26 8.45
C ASP A 173 -11.81 17.95 9.12
N THR A 174 -11.87 18.20 10.43
CA THR A 174 -10.79 18.88 11.17
C THR A 174 -9.52 18.05 11.18
N LYS A 175 -9.65 16.74 11.44
CA LYS A 175 -8.52 15.81 11.42
C LYS A 175 -7.99 15.59 10.01
N LEU A 176 -8.88 15.50 9.02
CA LEU A 176 -8.48 15.37 7.62
C LEU A 176 -7.72 16.62 7.13
N LEU A 177 -8.16 17.81 7.53
CA LEU A 177 -7.45 19.07 7.26
C LEU A 177 -6.08 19.10 7.94
N ASP A 178 -5.97 18.66 9.20
CA ASP A 178 -4.69 18.56 9.90
C ASP A 178 -3.73 17.58 9.19
N MET A 179 -4.24 16.44 8.72
CA MET A 179 -3.49 15.46 7.92
C MET A 179 -2.96 16.09 6.61
N MET A 180 -3.80 16.85 5.90
CA MET A 180 -3.39 17.57 4.68
C MET A 180 -2.33 18.64 4.96
N LEU A 181 -2.49 19.43 6.03
CA LEU A 181 -1.53 20.46 6.43
C LEU A 181 -0.19 19.86 6.87
N THR A 182 -0.23 18.76 7.63
CA THR A 182 0.95 18.00 8.04
C THR A 182 1.68 17.45 6.82
N THR A 183 0.95 16.91 5.84
CA THR A 183 1.51 16.46 4.56
C THR A 183 2.18 17.60 3.81
N ARG A 184 1.56 18.78 3.73
CA ARG A 184 2.16 19.97 3.10
C ARG A 184 3.44 20.40 3.81
N LYS A 185 3.44 20.42 5.14
CA LYS A 185 4.63 20.74 5.95
C LYS A 185 5.75 19.72 5.71
N TYR A 186 5.42 18.44 5.64
CA TYR A 186 6.37 17.38 5.29
C TYR A 186 6.99 17.60 3.91
N MET A 187 6.20 17.93 2.89
CA MET A 187 6.70 18.16 1.53
C MET A 187 7.70 19.32 1.47
N VAL A 188 7.45 20.39 2.24
CA VAL A 188 8.34 21.57 2.33
C VAL A 188 9.60 21.28 3.15
N ASN A 189 9.51 20.53 4.24
CA ASN A 189 10.66 20.36 5.14
C ASN A 189 11.56 19.18 4.73
N SER A 190 10.96 18.03 4.44
CA SER A 190 11.66 16.75 4.26
C SER A 190 11.53 16.23 2.83
N GLY A 191 10.43 16.57 2.14
CA GLY A 191 10.17 16.16 0.77
C GLY A 191 11.20 16.68 -0.24
N HIS A 192 11.82 17.84 0.01
CA HIS A 192 12.77 18.44 -0.95
C HIS A 192 13.92 17.52 -1.35
N HIS A 193 14.50 16.77 -0.41
CA HIS A 193 15.60 15.85 -0.75
C HIS A 193 15.13 14.70 -1.65
N GLN A 194 13.97 14.13 -1.34
CA GLN A 194 13.37 13.06 -2.13
C GLN A 194 12.87 13.53 -3.49
N LEU A 195 12.36 14.76 -3.58
CA LEU A 195 11.95 15.39 -4.83
C LEU A 195 13.15 15.71 -5.72
N ASN A 196 14.32 16.03 -5.16
CA ASN A 196 15.53 16.23 -5.95
C ASN A 196 15.93 14.95 -6.71
N ILE A 197 15.78 13.78 -6.09
CA ILE A 197 15.98 12.49 -6.80
C ILE A 197 15.08 12.42 -8.03
N LEU A 198 13.82 12.89 -7.95
CA LEU A 198 12.91 12.90 -9.11
C LEU A 198 13.39 13.83 -10.22
N ARG A 199 14.03 14.96 -9.89
CA ARG A 199 14.52 15.94 -10.88
C ARG A 199 15.62 15.38 -11.76
N ASP A 200 16.36 14.37 -11.29
CA ASP A 200 17.40 13.72 -12.09
C ASP A 200 16.82 12.81 -13.20
N PHE A 201 15.51 12.55 -13.20
CA PHE A 201 14.82 11.69 -14.17
C PHE A 201 13.89 12.43 -15.16
N PHE A 202 13.64 13.72 -14.98
CA PHE A 202 12.73 14.53 -15.82
C PHE A 202 13.40 15.82 -16.30
#